data_AF-A0A1U8IRH8-F1
#
_entry.id   AF-A0A1U8IRH8-F1
#
_cell.length_a   1.000
_cell.length_b   1.000
_cell.length_c   1.000
_cell.angle_alpha   90.00
_cell.angle_beta   90.00
_cell.angle_gamma   90.00
#
_symmetry.space_group_name_H-M   'P 1'
#
loop_
_entity.id
_entity.type
_entity.pdbx_description
1 polymer ?
#
loop_
_entity_poly.entity_id
_entity_poly.type
_entity_poly.pdbx_seq_one_letter_code
_entity_poly.pdbx_strand_id
1 'polypeptide(L)'
;MSRLSFRPRPLDIHKKLPIVKSVKDFEDDDTPTSATRNSQMLHLAAVEVETEEALEAHDGASKGKYTIGLGQDCMAFCTEVEDVISMSLTAVTSLLAKYKIDPKQIGRLEVGSETVIDKSKSIKTFLMQIFEVVNKH
;
A
#
# COMPACT_ATOMS: atom_id res chain seq x y z
N MET A 1 -4.13 -35.71 -19.25
CA MET A 1 -4.32 -34.46 -18.48
C MET A 1 -4.59 -33.34 -19.49
N SER A 2 -5.80 -32.79 -19.52
CA SER A 2 -6.17 -31.73 -20.47
C SER A 2 -5.58 -30.39 -20.01
N ARG A 3 -4.84 -29.71 -20.89
CA ARG A 3 -4.37 -28.33 -20.67
C ARG A 3 -5.59 -27.42 -20.49
N LEU A 4 -5.65 -26.69 -19.38
CA LEU A 4 -6.59 -25.59 -19.21
C LEU A 4 -6.31 -24.55 -20.30
N SER A 5 -7.23 -24.43 -21.27
CA SER A 5 -7.13 -23.37 -22.28
C SER A 5 -7.66 -22.07 -21.67
N PHE A 6 -6.75 -21.20 -21.20
CA PHE A 6 -7.11 -19.82 -20.90
C PHE A 6 -7.42 -19.12 -22.21
N ARG A 7 -8.72 -18.94 -22.51
CA ARG A 7 -9.15 -18.00 -23.55
C ARG A 7 -9.31 -16.64 -22.86
N PRO A 8 -8.45 -15.64 -23.13
CA PRO A 8 -8.67 -14.31 -22.61
C PRO A 8 -10.04 -13.83 -23.13
N ARG A 9 -10.93 -13.46 -22.21
CA ARG A 9 -12.22 -12.87 -22.61
C ARG A 9 -11.93 -11.51 -23.25
N PRO A 10 -12.59 -11.15 -24.36
CA PRO A 10 -12.45 -9.81 -24.94
C PRO A 10 -12.71 -8.76 -23.86
N LEU A 11 -11.69 -7.94 -23.56
CA LEU A 11 -11.82 -6.80 -22.67
C LEU A 11 -12.71 -5.78 -23.39
N ASP A 12 -13.91 -5.59 -22.85
CA ASP A 12 -14.87 -4.59 -23.32
C ASP A 12 -14.36 -3.22 -22.85
N ILE A 13 -13.56 -2.55 -23.69
CA ILE A 13 -12.83 -1.30 -23.38
C ILE A 13 -13.80 -0.15 -23.01
N HIS A 14 -15.09 -0.31 -23.32
CA HIS A 14 -16.15 0.65 -22.98
C HIS A 14 -16.90 0.30 -21.70
N LYS A 15 -16.67 -0.86 -21.09
CA LYS A 15 -17.11 -1.12 -19.72
C LYS A 15 -16.09 -0.53 -18.77
N LYS A 16 -16.38 0.68 -18.27
CA LYS A 16 -15.86 1.17 -17.00
C LYS A 16 -16.26 0.16 -15.91
N LEU A 17 -15.44 -0.87 -15.72
CA LEU A 17 -15.48 -1.66 -14.50
C LEU A 17 -15.09 -0.70 -13.37
N PRO A 18 -15.90 -0.55 -12.31
CA PRO A 18 -15.54 0.25 -11.15
C PRO A 18 -14.52 -0.54 -10.32
N ILE A 19 -13.39 -0.87 -10.92
CA ILE A 19 -12.27 -1.50 -10.25
C ILE A 19 -11.27 -0.36 -10.07
N VAL A 20 -11.22 0.11 -8.83
CA VAL A 20 -10.39 1.21 -8.33
C VAL A 20 -10.85 2.60 -8.79
N LYS A 21 -11.52 3.33 -7.89
CA LYS A 21 -11.59 4.80 -7.99
C LYS A 21 -10.16 5.33 -7.99
N SER A 22 -9.83 6.24 -8.91
CA SER A 22 -8.54 6.92 -8.83
C SER A 22 -8.49 7.70 -7.51
N VAL A 23 -7.31 7.80 -6.88
CA VAL A 23 -7.13 8.57 -5.63
C VAL A 23 -7.63 10.02 -5.76
N LYS A 24 -7.71 10.54 -7.00
CA LYS A 24 -8.20 11.88 -7.33
C LYS A 24 -9.73 12.04 -7.30
N ASP A 25 -10.51 10.97 -7.32
CA ASP A 25 -11.99 11.05 -7.37
C ASP A 25 -12.65 11.04 -5.98
N PHE A 26 -11.90 11.34 -4.92
CA PHE A 26 -12.41 11.42 -3.53
C PHE A 26 -12.60 12.85 -3.02
N GLU A 27 -12.34 13.88 -3.83
CA GLU A 27 -12.26 15.27 -3.36
C GLU A 27 -13.57 16.10 -3.44
N ASP A 28 -14.68 15.61 -4.01
CA ASP A 28 -15.89 16.46 -4.16
C ASP A 28 -17.20 15.77 -3.72
N ASP A 29 -17.41 15.61 -2.41
CA ASP A 29 -18.78 15.44 -1.87
C ASP A 29 -18.91 16.12 -0.49
N ASP A 30 -19.11 17.45 -0.53
CA ASP A 30 -19.49 18.27 0.62
C ASP A 30 -20.98 18.02 0.98
N THR A 31 -21.26 16.94 1.71
CA THR A 31 -22.53 16.77 2.44
C THR A 31 -22.26 16.56 3.94
N PRO A 32 -22.83 17.38 4.85
CA PRO A 32 -22.49 17.32 6.26
C PRO A 32 -23.31 16.21 6.94
N THR A 33 -22.79 14.98 6.92
CA THR A 33 -23.33 13.89 7.74
C THR A 33 -22.20 13.03 8.34
N SER A 34 -22.02 13.17 9.66
CA SER A 34 -21.37 12.22 10.58
C SER A 34 -19.86 11.92 10.44
N ALA A 35 -19.05 12.73 11.16
CA ALA A 35 -17.89 12.28 11.96
C ALA A 35 -16.93 11.21 11.41
N THR A 36 -16.28 11.44 10.26
CA THR A 36 -15.00 10.75 9.97
C THR A 36 -14.07 11.71 9.24
N ARG A 37 -13.13 12.33 9.98
CA ARG A 37 -12.01 13.04 9.34
C ARG A 37 -11.01 11.98 8.86
N ASN A 38 -10.98 11.78 7.56
CA ASN A 38 -10.19 10.81 6.83
C ASN A 38 -8.79 11.37 6.49
N SER A 39 -7.93 11.53 7.50
CA SER A 39 -6.50 11.76 7.26
C SER A 39 -5.87 10.50 6.67
N GLN A 40 -5.33 10.59 5.47
CA GLN A 40 -4.67 9.48 4.77
C GLN A 40 -3.19 9.79 4.59
N MET A 41 -2.36 8.76 4.72
CA MET A 41 -0.96 8.89 4.37
C MET A 41 -0.45 7.57 3.81
N LEU A 42 0.35 7.69 2.75
CA LEU A 42 0.92 6.58 2.05
C LEU A 42 2.45 6.65 2.18
N HIS A 43 3.06 5.52 2.51
CA HIS A 43 4.50 5.35 2.56
C HIS A 43 4.84 4.13 1.70
N LEU A 44 5.60 4.35 0.63
CA LEU A 44 6.24 3.28 -0.13
C LEU A 44 7.64 3.04 0.44
N ALA A 45 8.12 1.79 0.36
CA ALA A 45 9.52 1.48 0.59
C ALA A 45 10.38 2.43 -0.24
N ALA A 46 11.29 3.14 0.43
CA ALA A 46 11.94 4.32 -0.15
C ALA A 46 13.34 4.01 -0.70
N VAL A 47 13.84 2.78 -0.50
CA VAL A 47 15.28 2.54 -0.58
C VAL A 47 15.76 2.25 -2.00
N GLU A 48 15.04 1.44 -2.79
CA GLU A 48 15.43 1.17 -4.19
C GLU A 48 14.21 1.07 -5.10
N VAL A 49 14.28 1.75 -6.25
CA VAL A 49 13.28 1.74 -7.31
C VAL A 49 13.99 1.31 -8.59
N GLU A 50 13.58 0.18 -9.14
CA GLU A 50 14.09 -0.32 -10.42
C GLU A 50 13.09 0.00 -11.54
N THR A 51 13.63 0.36 -12.71
CA THR A 51 12.83 0.61 -13.91
C THR A 51 12.54 -0.70 -14.63
N GLU A 52 11.29 -0.89 -15.03
CA GLU A 52 10.84 -2.13 -15.69
C GLU A 52 11.53 -2.36 -17.04
N GLU A 53 11.96 -1.31 -17.75
CA GLU A 53 12.75 -1.44 -18.98
C GLU A 53 14.12 -2.11 -18.73
N ALA A 54 14.79 -1.75 -17.63
CA ALA A 54 16.06 -2.37 -17.25
C ALA A 54 15.86 -3.84 -16.83
N LEU A 55 14.73 -4.13 -16.15
CA LEU A 55 14.36 -5.46 -15.70
C LEU A 55 14.00 -6.38 -16.88
N GLU A 56 13.33 -5.84 -17.92
CA GLU A 56 13.09 -6.55 -19.18
C GLU A 56 14.41 -6.98 -19.85
N ALA A 57 15.40 -6.06 -19.89
CA ALA A 57 16.70 -6.33 -20.47
C ALA A 57 17.49 -7.37 -19.66
N HIS A 58 17.42 -7.29 -18.33
CA HIS A 58 18.06 -8.24 -17.42
C HIS A 58 17.49 -9.66 -17.55
N ASP A 59 16.16 -9.78 -17.61
CA ASP A 59 15.47 -11.07 -17.69
C ASP A 59 15.46 -11.69 -19.11
N GLY A 60 15.95 -10.95 -20.12
CA GLY A 60 15.81 -11.35 -21.52
C GLY A 60 14.36 -11.38 -22.00
N ALA A 61 13.49 -10.58 -21.37
CA ALA A 61 12.12 -10.40 -21.80
C ALA A 61 12.04 -9.58 -23.10
N SER A 62 10.97 -9.79 -23.86
CA SER A 62 10.70 -8.93 -25.01
C SER A 62 10.41 -7.51 -24.55
N LYS A 63 10.98 -6.52 -25.26
CA LYS A 63 10.73 -5.11 -24.99
C LYS A 63 9.23 -4.80 -24.91
N GLY A 64 8.81 -4.10 -23.87
CA GLY A 64 7.42 -3.72 -23.65
C GLY A 64 6.59 -4.78 -22.92
N LYS A 65 7.15 -5.92 -22.52
CA LYS A 65 6.40 -6.96 -21.79
C LYS A 65 5.93 -6.46 -20.42
N TYR A 66 6.78 -5.74 -19.69
CA TYR A 66 6.48 -5.20 -18.37
C TYR A 66 5.91 -3.79 -18.50
N THR A 67 6.52 -2.93 -19.31
CA THR A 67 6.04 -1.54 -19.47
C THR A 67 4.72 -1.42 -20.19
N ILE A 68 4.47 -2.19 -21.25
CA ILE A 68 3.22 -2.14 -22.03
C ILE A 68 2.29 -3.29 -21.65
N GLY A 69 2.83 -4.50 -21.51
CA GLY A 69 2.04 -5.70 -21.22
C GLY A 69 1.46 -5.69 -19.81
N LEU A 70 2.25 -5.31 -18.80
CA LEU A 70 1.77 -5.14 -17.41
C LEU A 70 1.37 -3.69 -17.11
N GLY A 71 1.90 -2.71 -17.85
CA GLY A 71 1.61 -1.30 -17.61
C GLY A 71 2.37 -0.72 -16.41
N GLN A 72 3.55 -1.26 -16.11
CA GLN A 72 4.38 -0.83 -14.97
C GLN A 72 5.62 -0.10 -15.47
N ASP A 73 5.90 1.08 -14.91
CA ASP A 73 7.10 1.85 -15.25
C ASP A 73 8.27 1.53 -14.31
N CYS A 74 7.95 1.34 -13.03
CA CYS A 74 8.92 1.06 -11.99
C CYS A 74 8.33 0.19 -10.87
N MET A 75 9.22 -0.50 -10.17
CA MET A 75 8.92 -1.32 -9.01
C MET A 75 9.85 -0.96 -7.85
N ALA A 76 9.26 -0.67 -6.70
CA ALA A 76 9.97 -0.49 -5.45
C ALA A 76 10.01 -1.81 -4.68
N PHE A 77 11.11 -2.10 -4.01
CA PHE A 77 11.25 -3.27 -3.14
C PHE A 77 11.95 -2.89 -1.84
N CYS A 78 11.72 -3.71 -0.81
CA CYS A 78 12.39 -3.55 0.47
C CYS A 78 13.80 -4.14 0.42
N THR A 79 14.77 -3.40 0.96
CA THR A 79 16.10 -3.93 1.25
C THR A 79 16.14 -4.58 2.64
N GLU A 80 17.29 -5.10 3.07
CA GLU A 80 17.43 -5.80 4.36
C GLU A 80 17.07 -4.96 5.59
N VAL A 81 17.02 -3.62 5.45
CA VAL A 81 16.72 -2.69 6.54
C VAL A 81 15.25 -2.26 6.60
N GLU A 82 14.43 -2.67 5.64
CA GLU A 82 13.00 -2.35 5.61
C GLU A 82 12.12 -3.60 5.61
N ASP A 83 11.05 -3.56 6.39
CA ASP A 83 10.02 -4.58 6.40
C ASP A 83 8.63 -3.95 6.61
N VAL A 84 7.59 -4.78 6.64
CA VAL A 84 6.21 -4.30 6.82
C VAL A 84 5.99 -3.61 8.18
N ILE A 85 6.81 -3.92 9.19
CA ILE A 85 6.71 -3.30 10.52
C ILE A 85 7.32 -1.90 10.46
N SER A 86 8.54 -1.77 9.93
CA SER A 86 9.24 -0.48 9.81
C SER A 86 8.47 0.49 8.92
N MET A 87 7.97 0.02 7.76
CA MET A 87 7.11 0.82 6.88
C MET A 87 5.86 1.30 7.60
N SER A 88 5.21 0.43 8.37
CA SER A 88 4.00 0.78 9.12
C SER A 88 4.30 1.78 10.24
N LEU A 89 5.43 1.64 10.95
CA LEU A 89 5.87 2.59 11.98
C LEU A 89 6.12 3.98 11.38
N THR A 90 6.79 4.04 10.23
CA THR A 90 7.06 5.31 9.51
C THR A 90 5.77 5.96 9.04
N ALA A 91 4.84 5.18 8.47
CA ALA A 91 3.54 5.66 8.03
C ALA A 91 2.67 6.16 9.18
N VAL A 92 2.63 5.47 10.32
CA VAL A 92 1.83 5.93 11.47
C VAL A 92 2.45 7.18 12.10
N THR A 93 3.77 7.18 12.33
CA THR A 93 4.46 8.30 12.97
C THR A 93 4.36 9.57 12.13
N SER A 94 4.57 9.47 10.81
CA SER A 94 4.51 10.63 9.94
C SER A 94 3.07 11.15 9.78
N LEU A 95 2.04 10.30 9.90
CA LEU A 95 0.63 10.70 9.84
C LEU A 95 0.26 11.48 11.09
N LEU A 96 0.59 10.94 12.27
CA LEU A 96 0.35 11.60 13.55
C LEU A 96 1.05 12.96 13.61
N ALA A 97 2.31 13.04 13.17
CA ALA A 97 3.07 14.28 13.13
C ALA A 97 2.49 15.31 12.14
N LYS A 98 2.20 14.89 10.90
CA LYS A 98 1.73 15.78 9.84
C LYS A 98 0.36 16.39 10.14
N TYR A 99 -0.54 15.59 10.71
CA TYR A 99 -1.89 16.02 11.06
C TYR A 99 -2.03 16.47 12.51
N LYS A 100 -0.92 16.50 13.28
CA LYS A 100 -0.87 16.89 14.70
C LYS A 100 -1.91 16.15 15.54
N ILE A 101 -2.05 14.85 15.30
CA ILE A 101 -2.99 13.99 16.01
C ILE A 101 -2.31 13.49 17.29
N ASP A 102 -2.93 13.77 18.44
CA ASP A 102 -2.49 13.21 19.71
C ASP A 102 -2.76 11.69 19.72
N PRO A 103 -1.74 10.84 19.91
CA PRO A 103 -1.91 9.39 19.97
C PRO A 103 -2.94 8.94 21.02
N LYS A 104 -3.17 9.71 22.09
CA LYS A 104 -4.18 9.41 23.12
C LYS A 104 -5.63 9.45 22.58
N GLN A 105 -5.86 10.10 21.44
CA GLN A 105 -7.18 10.20 20.81
C GLN A 105 -7.55 8.96 19.98
N ILE A 106 -6.60 8.05 19.75
CA ILE A 106 -6.83 6.85 18.92
C ILE A 106 -7.38 5.72 19.79
N GLY A 107 -8.69 5.47 19.68
CA GLY A 107 -9.37 4.40 20.43
C GLY A 107 -9.34 3.01 19.78
N ARG A 108 -9.00 2.92 18.49
CA ARG A 108 -8.99 1.66 17.72
C ARG A 108 -7.87 1.68 16.70
N LEU A 109 -7.10 0.59 16.64
CA LEU A 109 -6.03 0.38 15.66
C LEU A 109 -6.17 -1.03 15.08
N GLU A 110 -6.31 -1.09 13.75
CA GLU A 110 -6.33 -2.31 12.94
C GLU A 110 -5.23 -2.26 11.90
N VAL A 111 -4.69 -3.44 11.58
CA VAL A 111 -3.67 -3.62 10.54
C VAL A 111 -4.16 -4.74 9.63
N GLY A 112 -4.34 -4.42 8.35
CA GLY A 112 -4.55 -5.42 7.30
C GLY A 112 -3.23 -5.70 6.59
N SER A 113 -2.81 -6.95 6.57
CA SER A 113 -1.61 -7.38 5.85
C SER A 113 -1.74 -8.83 5.44
N GLU A 114 -1.22 -9.17 4.25
CA GLU A 114 -1.02 -10.56 3.80
C GLU A 114 0.41 -11.06 4.06
N THR A 115 1.33 -10.15 4.45
CA THR A 115 2.72 -10.48 4.77
C THR A 115 2.83 -10.93 6.23
N VAL A 116 3.03 -12.23 6.42
CA VAL A 116 3.12 -12.83 7.77
C VAL A 116 4.56 -12.77 8.28
N ILE A 117 4.79 -11.92 9.29
CA ILE A 117 6.08 -11.88 10.03
C ILE A 117 6.10 -12.89 11.16
N ASP A 118 4.99 -13.04 11.88
CA ASP A 118 4.81 -14.01 12.95
C ASP A 118 3.39 -14.59 12.90
N LYS A 119 3.23 -15.87 13.24
CA LYS A 119 1.95 -16.59 13.16
C LYS A 119 0.98 -16.27 14.30
N SER A 120 1.51 -15.77 15.42
CA SER A 120 0.77 -15.51 16.65
C SER A 120 0.79 -14.04 17.03
N LYS A 121 1.91 -13.34 16.77
CA LYS A 121 2.14 -11.94 17.10
C LYS A 121 1.83 -11.06 15.89
N SER A 122 0.73 -10.32 15.96
CA SER A 122 0.33 -9.40 14.89
C SER A 122 1.23 -8.16 14.81
N ILE A 123 1.36 -7.61 13.60
CA ILE A 123 2.03 -6.32 13.31
C ILE A 123 1.49 -5.20 14.22
N LYS A 124 0.18 -5.20 14.49
CA LYS A 124 -0.47 -4.28 15.43
C LYS A 124 0.28 -4.20 16.76
N THR A 125 0.73 -5.32 17.32
CA THR A 125 1.42 -5.32 18.62
C THR A 125 2.79 -4.64 18.57
N PHE A 126 3.46 -4.60 17.41
CA PHE A 126 4.67 -3.81 17.24
C PHE A 126 4.34 -2.31 17.16
N LEU A 127 3.27 -1.93 16.46
CA LEU A 127 2.83 -0.53 16.36
C LEU A 127 2.39 0.07 17.69
N MET A 128 1.95 -0.75 18.66
CA MET A 128 1.60 -0.29 20.00
C MET A 128 2.74 0.46 20.70
N GLN A 129 4.00 0.23 20.32
CA GLN A 129 5.16 0.96 20.84
C GLN A 129 5.03 2.49 20.68
N ILE A 130 4.40 2.96 19.59
CA ILE A 130 4.14 4.39 19.36
C ILE A 130 3.20 4.96 20.42
N PHE A 131 2.22 4.17 20.87
CA PHE A 131 1.19 4.58 21.81
C PHE A 131 1.58 4.35 23.27
N GLU A 132 2.53 3.45 23.55
CA GLU A 132 3.03 3.16 24.90
C GLU A 132 3.88 4.29 25.48
N VAL A 133 4.74 4.92 24.66
CA VAL A 133 5.63 6.03 25.09
C VAL A 133 4.81 7.21 25.66
N VAL A 134 3.58 7.37 25.20
CA VAL A 134 2.67 8.45 25.59
C VAL A 134 2.02 8.23 26.98
N ASN A 135 2.06 6.99 27.50
CA ASN A 135 1.46 6.62 28.78
C ASN A 135 2.46 6.51 29.95
N LYS A 136 3.75 6.83 29.74
CA LYS A 136 4.70 6.99 30.86
C LYS A 136 4.51 8.37 31.48
N HIS A 137 3.59 8.46 32.44
CA HIS A 137 3.47 9.54 33.42
C HIS A 137 3.67 8.96 34.81
#